data_AF-A0A2J8B1N7-F1
#
_entry.id   AF-A0A2J8B1N7-F1
#
_cell.length_a   1.000
_cell.length_b   1.000
_cell.length_c   1.000
_cell.angle_alpha   90.00
_cell.angle_beta   90.00
_cell.angle_gamma   90.00
#
_symmetry.space_group_name_H-M   'P 1'
#
loop_
_entity.id
_entity.type
_entity.pdbx_description
1 polymer ?
#
loop_
_entity_poly.entity_id
_entity_poly.type
_entity_poly.pdbx_seq_one_letter_code
_entity_poly.pdbx_strand_id
1 'polypeptide(L)'
;MPMNLQETYSYLLQIRKKEYAIKRKLLRCEELRSCMGVKAIRYDKDCARAAPSDRTGEIICKIVDLEEQIERLKQEKALLIIEIGDAIEQLPDDNEKTVLTAYYIRRLTMEQVAAEMDYSLQHTYRLRKRGVRHISGILGGTAS
;
A
#
# COMPACT_ATOMS: atom_id res chain seq x y z
N MET A 1 7.36 3.89 25.75
CA MET A 1 6.15 4.70 26.02
C MET A 1 5.12 4.31 24.97
N PRO A 2 3.86 4.01 25.32
CA PRO A 2 2.85 3.59 24.35
C PRO A 2 2.71 4.65 23.25
N MET A 3 2.56 4.21 22.00
CA MET A 3 2.34 5.10 20.87
C MET A 3 1.02 5.86 21.08
N ASN A 4 0.94 7.15 20.74
CA ASN A 4 -0.33 7.87 20.85
C ASN A 4 -1.36 7.23 19.89
N LEU A 5 -2.65 7.28 20.21
CA LEU A 5 -3.70 6.75 19.34
C LEU A 5 -3.67 7.36 17.93
N GLN A 6 -3.42 8.67 17.82
CA GLN A 6 -3.35 9.33 16.51
C GLN A 6 -2.17 8.81 15.67
N GLU A 7 -1.03 8.62 16.32
CA GLU A 7 0.16 8.05 15.70
C GLU A 7 -0.09 6.59 15.30
N THR A 8 -0.71 5.80 16.17
CA THR A 8 -1.09 4.40 15.92
C THR A 8 -1.98 4.28 14.70
N TYR A 9 -3.04 5.10 14.58
CA TYR A 9 -3.87 5.13 13.38
C TYR A 9 -3.06 5.48 12.12
N SER A 10 -2.18 6.49 12.21
CA SER A 10 -1.32 6.89 11.09
C SER A 10 -0.37 5.77 10.66
N TYR A 11 0.15 5.01 11.63
CA TYR A 11 1.05 3.89 11.45
C TYR A 11 0.37 2.72 10.75
N LEU A 12 -0.77 2.26 11.28
CA LEU A 12 -1.55 1.17 10.68
C LEU A 12 -2.02 1.51 9.25
N LEU A 13 -2.33 2.79 8.99
CA LEU A 13 -2.71 3.25 7.65
C LEU A 13 -1.54 3.37 6.66
N GLN A 14 -0.28 3.21 7.10
CA GLN A 14 0.86 3.27 6.18
C GLN A 14 0.82 2.18 5.11
N ILE A 15 0.27 1.00 5.42
CA ILE A 15 0.07 -0.09 4.45
C ILE A 15 -0.77 0.42 3.27
N ARG A 16 -1.91 1.08 3.55
CA ARG A 16 -2.77 1.68 2.52
C ARG A 16 -2.06 2.82 1.78
N LYS A 17 -1.35 3.71 2.49
CA LYS A 17 -0.61 4.81 1.86
C LYS A 17 0.41 4.30 0.85
N LYS A 18 1.19 3.27 1.21
CA LYS A 18 2.18 2.63 0.34
C LYS A 18 1.51 1.91 -0.83
N GLU A 19 0.40 1.20 -0.60
CA GLU A 19 -0.39 0.58 -1.67
C GLU A 19 -0.82 1.60 -2.73
N TYR A 20 -1.37 2.75 -2.31
CA TYR A 20 -1.76 3.80 -3.25
C TYR A 20 -0.55 4.41 -3.96
N ALA A 21 0.58 4.58 -3.28
CA ALA A 21 1.81 5.06 -3.90
C ALA A 21 2.33 4.11 -4.97
N ILE A 22 2.31 2.80 -4.70
CA ILE A 22 2.65 1.74 -5.67
C ILE A 22 1.72 1.82 -6.87
N LYS A 23 0.40 1.85 -6.66
CA LYS A 23 -0.59 1.94 -7.75
C LYS A 23 -0.37 3.15 -8.65
N ARG A 24 -0.17 4.34 -8.07
CA ARG A 24 0.10 5.56 -8.84
C ARG A 24 1.39 5.46 -9.66
N LYS A 25 2.44 4.84 -9.12
CA LYS A 25 3.71 4.66 -9.85
C LYS A 25 3.59 3.63 -10.95
N LEU A 26 2.90 2.51 -10.71
CA LEU A 26 2.60 1.50 -11.74
C LEU A 26 1.84 2.12 -12.91
N LEU A 27 0.77 2.86 -12.63
CA LEU A 27 0.01 3.56 -13.66
C LEU A 27 0.91 4.53 -14.45
N ARG A 28 1.77 5.29 -13.76
CA ARG A 28 2.71 6.19 -14.43
C ARG A 28 3.72 5.45 -15.32
N CYS A 29 4.23 4.29 -14.88
CA CYS A 29 5.09 3.44 -15.72
C CYS A 29 4.34 2.96 -16.97
N GLU A 30 3.10 2.50 -16.81
CA GLU A 30 2.26 2.02 -17.90
C GLU A 30 1.98 3.11 -18.94
N GLU A 31 1.59 4.31 -18.48
CA GLU A 31 1.37 5.47 -19.35
C GLU A 31 2.63 5.85 -20.14
N LEU A 32 3.80 5.92 -19.48
CA LEU A 32 5.06 6.22 -20.14
C LEU A 32 5.43 5.15 -21.19
N ARG A 33 5.19 3.87 -20.90
CA ARG A 33 5.40 2.76 -21.85
C ARG A 33 4.44 2.85 -23.03
N SER A 34 3.17 3.20 -22.80
CA SER A 34 2.17 3.42 -23.86
C SER A 34 2.58 4.55 -24.82
N CYS A 35 3.08 5.67 -24.28
CA CYS A 35 3.59 6.78 -25.10
C CYS A 35 4.78 6.38 -26.00
N MET A 36 5.54 5.34 -25.63
CA MET A 36 6.60 4.78 -26.48
C MET A 36 6.05 3.80 -27.52
N GLY A 37 5.06 2.97 -27.16
CA GLY A 37 4.44 1.97 -28.06
C GLY A 37 3.65 2.59 -29.22
N VAL A 38 3.01 3.75 -29.03
CA VAL A 38 2.22 4.43 -30.09
C VAL A 38 3.10 5.01 -31.20
N LYS A 39 4.41 5.20 -30.99
CA LYS A 39 5.33 5.62 -32.07
C LYS A 39 5.59 4.51 -33.11
N ALA A 40 5.27 3.25 -32.81
CA ALA A 40 5.43 2.14 -33.75
C ALA A 40 4.31 2.04 -34.81
N ILE A 41 3.21 2.81 -34.67
CA ILE A 41 2.12 2.88 -35.65
C ILE A 41 2.04 4.31 -36.21
N ARG A 42 3.14 4.80 -36.75
CA ARG A 42 3.09 5.78 -37.83
C ARG A 42 3.68 5.12 -39.06
N TYR A 43 2.86 4.29 -39.72
CA TYR A 43 3.08 3.94 -41.11
C TYR A 43 2.78 5.16 -41.95
N ASP A 44 3.69 6.13 -41.94
CA ASP A 44 3.84 6.96 -43.11
C ASP A 44 5.28 6.83 -43.60
N LYS A 45 5.37 6.54 -44.88
CA LYS A 45 6.60 6.21 -45.59
C LYS A 45 7.54 7.40 -45.50
N ASP A 46 8.84 7.11 -45.39
CA ASP A 46 9.94 8.07 -45.32
C ASP A 46 10.23 8.68 -43.94
N CYS A 47 10.92 7.91 -43.09
CA CYS A 47 11.93 8.51 -42.24
C CYS A 47 13.08 7.56 -41.97
N ALA A 48 14.25 7.97 -42.46
CA ALA A 48 15.54 7.34 -42.24
C ALA A 48 15.80 7.06 -40.75
N ARG A 49 16.41 5.89 -40.49
CA ARG A 49 17.42 5.61 -39.45
C ARG A 49 17.53 6.68 -38.34
N ALA A 50 16.54 6.76 -37.46
CA ALA A 50 16.63 7.61 -36.28
C ALA A 50 17.23 6.80 -35.14
N ALA A 51 18.45 7.16 -34.70
CA ALA A 51 18.94 6.80 -33.38
C ALA A 51 17.86 7.19 -32.34
N PRO A 52 17.72 6.47 -31.22
CA PRO A 52 16.81 6.90 -30.15
C PRO A 52 17.10 8.35 -29.82
N SER A 53 16.12 9.24 -30.04
CA SER A 53 16.28 10.64 -29.68
C SER A 53 16.51 10.73 -28.17
N ASP A 54 17.31 11.69 -27.72
CA ASP A 54 17.66 11.92 -26.31
C ASP A 54 16.44 11.82 -25.37
N ARG A 55 15.30 12.38 -25.82
CA ARG A 55 13.99 12.31 -25.14
C ARG A 55 13.43 10.91 -24.92
N THR A 56 13.74 9.96 -25.80
CA THR A 56 13.33 8.54 -25.63
C THR A 56 14.18 7.88 -24.55
N GLY A 57 15.47 8.20 -24.49
CA GLY A 57 16.36 7.77 -23.41
C GLY A 57 15.91 8.30 -22.04
N GLU A 58 15.55 9.58 -21.96
CA GLU A 58 15.01 10.21 -20.74
C GLU A 58 13.75 9.48 -20.21
N ILE A 59 12.82 9.12 -21.10
CA ILE A 59 11.60 8.39 -20.73
C ILE A 59 11.95 7.00 -20.19
N ILE A 60 12.89 6.28 -20.83
CA ILE A 60 13.34 4.95 -20.39
C ILE A 60 13.99 5.04 -19.01
N CYS A 61 14.91 5.98 -18.80
CA CYS A 61 15.53 6.22 -17.49
C CYS A 61 14.45 6.49 -16.43
N LYS A 62 13.42 7.27 -16.77
CA LYS A 62 12.35 7.55 -15.81
C LYS A 62 11.50 6.33 -15.45
N ILE A 63 11.29 5.43 -16.40
CA ILE A 63 10.60 4.16 -16.15
C ILE A 63 11.42 3.31 -15.18
N VAL A 64 12.74 3.17 -15.41
CA VAL A 64 13.65 2.42 -14.52
C VAL A 64 13.62 2.99 -13.11
N ASP A 65 13.75 4.32 -12.93
CA ASP A 65 13.64 4.97 -11.63
C ASP A 65 12.32 4.65 -10.89
N LEU A 66 11.21 4.61 -11.64
CA LEU A 66 9.89 4.34 -11.08
C LEU A 66 9.77 2.88 -10.67
N GLU A 67 10.33 1.95 -11.44
CA GLU A 67 10.35 0.53 -11.12
C GLU A 67 11.15 0.22 -9.86
N GLU A 68 12.33 0.83 -9.71
CA GLU A 68 13.11 0.73 -8.48
C GLU A 68 12.35 1.29 -7.26
N GLN A 69 11.68 2.44 -7.42
CA GLN A 69 10.84 3.01 -6.36
C GLN A 69 9.66 2.12 -6.00
N ILE A 70 9.03 1.46 -6.99
CA ILE A 70 7.93 0.53 -6.78
C ILE A 70 8.43 -0.67 -5.97
N GLU A 71 9.58 -1.22 -6.32
CA GLU A 71 10.13 -2.38 -5.63
C GLU A 71 10.49 -2.06 -4.17
N ARG A 72 11.15 -0.92 -3.93
CA ARG A 72 11.39 -0.44 -2.57
C ARG A 72 10.09 -0.28 -1.77
N LEU A 73 9.07 0.35 -2.36
CA LEU A 73 7.78 0.51 -1.68
C LEU A 73 7.08 -0.82 -1.40
N LYS A 74 7.23 -1.83 -2.26
CA LYS A 74 6.70 -3.18 -2.02
C LYS A 74 7.39 -3.84 -0.83
N GLN A 75 8.72 -3.74 -0.76
CA GLN A 75 9.51 -4.26 0.36
C GLN A 75 9.12 -3.58 1.68
N GLU A 76 9.09 -2.24 1.71
CA GLU A 76 8.66 -1.49 2.90
C GLU A 76 7.22 -1.84 3.31
N LYS A 77 6.31 -2.03 2.35
CA LYS A 77 4.93 -2.45 2.63
C LYS A 77 4.89 -3.87 3.20
N ALA A 78 5.71 -4.79 2.70
CA ALA A 78 5.78 -6.16 3.20
C ALA A 78 6.27 -6.21 4.64
N LEU A 79 7.32 -5.44 4.97
CA LEU A 79 7.82 -5.31 6.34
C LEU A 79 6.74 -4.77 7.30
N LEU A 80 6.00 -3.74 6.88
CA LEU A 80 4.88 -3.23 7.68
C LEU A 80 3.76 -4.26 7.87
N ILE A 81 3.47 -5.09 6.87
CA ILE A 81 2.47 -6.16 7.00
C ILE A 81 2.92 -7.19 8.04
N ILE A 82 4.20 -7.57 8.03
CA ILE A 82 4.78 -8.50 9.00
C ILE A 82 4.69 -7.89 10.41
N GLU A 83 5.26 -6.69 10.60
CA GLU A 83 5.33 -6.06 11.92
C GLU A 83 3.93 -5.79 12.52
N ILE A 84 3.00 -5.26 11.72
CA ILE A 84 1.62 -5.01 12.19
C ILE A 84 0.89 -6.34 12.40
N GLY A 85 1.12 -7.35 11.57
CA GLY A 85 0.56 -8.69 11.74
C GLY A 85 0.99 -9.33 13.06
N ASP A 86 2.29 -9.32 13.34
CA ASP A 86 2.86 -9.86 14.57
C ASP A 86 2.37 -9.10 15.82
N ALA A 87 2.17 -7.78 15.72
CA ALA A 87 1.58 -6.99 16.78
C ALA A 87 0.08 -7.27 16.98
N ILE A 88 -0.65 -7.57 15.91
CA ILE A 88 -2.05 -7.99 15.98
C ILE A 88 -2.16 -9.35 16.68
N GLU A 89 -1.31 -10.32 16.35
CA GLU A 89 -1.36 -11.67 16.95
C GLU A 89 -1.12 -11.68 18.47
N GLN A 90 -0.44 -10.66 18.99
CA GLN A 90 -0.23 -10.46 20.43
C GLN A 90 -1.47 -9.92 21.17
N LEU A 91 -2.54 -9.54 20.48
CA LEU A 91 -3.77 -9.09 21.14
C LEU A 91 -4.48 -10.24 21.87
N PRO A 92 -5.15 -9.97 23.00
CA PRO A 92 -5.86 -11.02 23.74
C PRO A 92 -7.24 -11.39 23.15
N ASP A 93 -7.85 -10.51 22.35
CA ASP A 93 -9.21 -10.69 21.81
C ASP A 93 -9.16 -11.05 20.32
N ASP A 94 -9.59 -12.26 19.96
CA ASP A 94 -9.57 -12.76 18.58
C ASP A 94 -10.52 -12.00 17.63
N ASN A 95 -11.59 -11.39 18.16
CA ASN A 95 -12.46 -10.54 17.35
C ASN A 95 -11.75 -9.23 16.99
N GLU A 96 -10.96 -8.68 17.91
CA GLU A 96 -10.09 -7.54 17.60
C GLU A 96 -9.06 -7.90 16.55
N LYS A 97 -8.38 -9.05 16.69
CA LYS A 97 -7.43 -9.53 15.69
C LYS A 97 -8.05 -9.59 14.30
N THR A 98 -9.20 -10.25 14.21
CA THR A 98 -9.90 -10.45 12.95
C THR A 98 -10.29 -9.11 12.31
N VAL A 99 -10.89 -8.19 13.08
CA VAL A 99 -11.27 -6.85 12.59
C VAL A 99 -10.06 -6.04 12.13
N LEU A 100 -8.97 -6.02 12.90
CA LEU A 100 -7.78 -5.24 12.56
C LEU A 100 -7.07 -5.81 11.32
N THR A 101 -6.93 -7.13 11.23
CA THR A 101 -6.35 -7.80 10.06
C THR A 101 -7.18 -7.53 8.81
N ALA A 102 -8.49 -7.68 8.90
CA ALA A 102 -9.40 -7.42 7.78
C ALA A 102 -9.33 -5.96 7.32
N TYR A 103 -9.32 -5.01 8.26
CA TYR A 103 -9.36 -3.59 7.92
C TYR A 103 -8.01 -3.01 7.49
N TYR A 104 -6.91 -3.31 8.18
CA TYR A 104 -5.61 -2.68 7.94
C TYR A 104 -4.72 -3.47 6.98
N ILE A 105 -4.64 -4.80 7.15
CA ILE A 105 -3.79 -5.67 6.32
C ILE A 105 -4.49 -6.02 5.01
N ARG A 106 -5.71 -6.56 5.08
CA ARG A 106 -6.52 -6.92 3.89
C ARG A 106 -7.17 -5.70 3.23
N ARG A 107 -7.19 -4.55 3.92
CA ARG A 107 -7.64 -3.25 3.41
C ARG A 107 -9.12 -3.19 3.06
N LEU A 108 -9.96 -4.04 3.68
CA LEU A 108 -11.41 -4.02 3.48
C LEU A 108 -12.06 -2.74 4.02
N THR A 109 -13.22 -2.36 3.48
CA THR A 109 -14.05 -1.30 4.08
C THR A 109 -14.71 -1.82 5.35
N MET A 110 -15.18 -0.92 6.22
CA MET A 110 -15.83 -1.35 7.47
C MET A 110 -17.12 -2.12 7.21
N GLU A 111 -17.82 -1.81 6.13
CA GLU A 111 -19.01 -2.50 5.66
C GLU A 111 -18.67 -3.94 5.21
N GLN A 112 -17.55 -4.12 4.49
CA GLN A 112 -17.07 -5.43 4.10
C GLN A 112 -16.63 -6.27 5.31
N VAL A 113 -15.90 -5.67 6.27
CA VAL A 113 -15.50 -6.36 7.50
C VAL A 113 -16.75 -6.78 8.31
N ALA A 114 -17.72 -5.89 8.47
CA ALA A 114 -18.96 -6.18 9.17
C ALA A 114 -19.72 -7.33 8.52
N ALA A 115 -19.84 -7.33 7.19
CA ALA A 115 -20.49 -8.39 6.44
C ALA A 115 -19.76 -9.73 6.56
N GLU A 116 -18.42 -9.74 6.50
CA GLU A 116 -17.63 -10.97 6.60
C GLU A 116 -17.68 -11.61 8.00
N MET A 117 -17.84 -10.78 9.04
CA MET A 117 -17.92 -11.23 10.44
C MET A 117 -19.35 -11.47 10.94
N ASP A 118 -20.37 -11.28 10.09
CA ASP A 118 -21.78 -11.29 10.47
C ASP A 118 -22.11 -10.35 11.66
N TYR A 119 -21.47 -9.17 11.66
CA TYR A 119 -21.62 -8.16 12.71
C TYR A 119 -22.34 -6.91 12.21
N SER A 120 -22.97 -6.20 13.14
CA SER A 120 -23.43 -4.84 12.84
C SER A 120 -22.22 -3.93 12.59
N LEU A 121 -22.40 -2.97 11.68
CA LEU A 121 -21.36 -1.96 11.37
C LEU A 121 -20.91 -1.23 12.64
N GLN A 122 -21.85 -0.86 13.51
CA GLN A 122 -21.56 -0.18 14.76
C GLN A 122 -20.71 -1.04 15.71
N HIS A 123 -21.01 -2.33 15.84
CA HIS A 123 -20.21 -3.24 16.66
C HIS A 123 -18.78 -3.37 16.12
N THR A 124 -18.66 -3.52 14.80
CA THR A 124 -17.36 -3.62 14.10
C THR A 124 -16.48 -2.38 14.34
N TYR A 125 -17.08 -1.17 14.31
CA TYR A 125 -16.35 0.06 14.66
C TYR A 125 -15.87 0.08 16.12
N ARG A 126 -16.66 -0.45 17.07
CA ARG A 126 -16.26 -0.54 18.48
C ARG A 126 -15.08 -1.49 18.65
N LEU A 127 -15.13 -2.67 18.03
CA LEU A 127 -14.03 -3.65 18.02
C LEU A 127 -12.75 -3.02 17.46
N ARG A 128 -12.82 -2.37 16.30
CA ARG A 128 -11.66 -1.67 15.72
C ARG A 128 -11.08 -0.62 16.68
N LYS A 129 -11.93 0.21 17.29
CA LYS A 129 -11.47 1.25 18.23
C LYS A 129 -10.82 0.65 19.47
N ARG A 130 -11.34 -0.46 19.98
CA ARG A 130 -10.80 -1.18 21.14
C ARG A 130 -9.45 -1.83 20.80
N GLY A 131 -9.38 -2.57 19.71
CA GLY A 131 -8.15 -3.18 19.21
C GLY A 131 -7.04 -2.16 18.95
N VAL A 132 -7.34 -0.98 18.39
CA VAL A 132 -6.33 0.07 18.19
C VAL A 132 -5.77 0.60 19.52
N ARG A 133 -6.56 0.66 20.60
CA ARG A 133 -6.06 1.07 21.92
C ARG A 133 -5.18 0.00 22.56
N HIS A 134 -5.47 -1.28 22.32
CA HIS A 134 -4.67 -2.37 22.85
C HIS A 134 -3.35 -2.49 22.09
N ILE A 135 -3.39 -2.44 20.75
CA ILE A 135 -2.20 -2.56 19.90
C ILE A 135 -1.24 -1.38 20.05
N SER A 136 -1.72 -0.18 20.43
CA SER A 136 -0.84 0.96 20.73
C SER A 136 0.09 0.71 21.92
N GLY A 137 -0.33 -0.14 22.87
CA GLY A 137 0.52 -0.59 23.96
C GLY A 137 1.61 -1.56 23.51
N ILE A 138 1.31 -2.41 22.53
CA ILE A 138 2.24 -3.40 21.96
C ILE A 138 3.30 -2.69 21.10
N LEU A 139 2.86 -1.86 20.15
CA LEU A 139 3.74 -1.13 19.24
C LEU A 139 4.64 -0.09 19.93
N GLY A 140 4.19 0.48 21.06
CA GLY A 140 5.02 1.40 21.85
C GLY A 140 6.01 0.70 22.79
N GLY A 141 5.98 -0.64 22.86
CA GLY A 141 6.92 -1.49 23.61
C GLY A 141 7.98 -2.17 22.74
N THR A 142 7.74 -2.29 21.42
CA THR A 142 8.70 -2.89 20.46
C THR A 142 9.77 -1.91 19.97
N ALA A 143 9.63 -0.61 20.28
CA ALA A 143 10.70 0.38 20.13
C ALA A 143 11.56 0.41 21.41
N SER A 144 12.42 -0.59 21.59
CA SER A 144 13.50 -0.61 22.58
C SER A 144 14.70 -1.35 22.03
#